data_AF-A0A0A9XN36-F1
#
_entry.id   AF-A0A0A9XN36-F1
#
_cell.length_a   1.000
_cell.length_b   1.000
_cell.length_c   1.000
_cell.angle_alpha   90.00
_cell.angle_beta   90.00
_cell.angle_gamma   90.00
#
_symmetry.space_group_name_H-M   'P 1'
#
loop_
_entity.id
_entity.type
_entity.pdbx_description
1 polymer ?
#
loop_
_entity_poly.entity_id
_entity_poly.type
_entity_poly.pdbx_seq_one_letter_code
_entity_poly.pdbx_strand_id
1 'polypeptide(L)'
;DKRSIFPLRGAVGRHCPSGSGAMAAPAVGAAAQFMFSKHGARLLLHESYKFSSYVTRAVKERPWRCTKKGCVAKAYTSPEGDVVVRTAGSHNHAPSKNLGRERLNNAMRSYALTSSVITTPSDIIKEMVATNNLGDELKAMSKQDIKLIRDTICRIKSKRTLPLFRRRRRPHQVESRQY
;
A
#
# COMPACT_ATOMS: atom_id res chain seq x y z
N ASP A 1 -17.46 -65.76 1.64
CA ASP A 1 -17.63 -64.88 2.83
C ASP A 1 -16.33 -64.17 3.16
N LYS A 2 -16.24 -62.85 2.96
CA LYS A 2 -16.70 -61.76 3.86
C LYS A 2 -15.75 -61.53 5.05
N ARG A 3 -15.28 -60.26 5.12
CA ARG A 3 -14.83 -59.48 6.29
C ARG A 3 -13.47 -59.88 6.91
N SER A 4 -12.40 -59.11 6.66
CA SER A 4 -12.05 -57.80 7.24
C SER A 4 -11.28 -57.90 8.55
N ILE A 5 -9.96 -57.70 8.49
CA ILE A 5 -9.18 -57.23 9.63
C ILE A 5 -8.24 -56.13 9.10
N PHE A 6 -8.42 -54.93 9.66
CA PHE A 6 -7.67 -53.70 9.36
C PHE A 6 -6.19 -53.84 9.74
N PRO A 7 -5.22 -53.35 8.93
CA PRO A 7 -3.92 -53.02 9.46
C PRO A 7 -3.93 -51.64 10.11
N LEU A 8 -3.39 -51.59 11.33
CA LEU A 8 -3.23 -50.40 12.17
C LEU A 8 -2.38 -49.35 11.45
N ARG A 9 -2.89 -48.10 11.44
CA ARG A 9 -2.17 -46.91 11.00
C ARG A 9 -0.88 -46.72 11.79
N GLY A 10 0.26 -46.71 11.10
CA GLY A 10 1.53 -46.22 11.62
C GLY A 10 1.43 -44.74 11.98
N ALA A 11 1.78 -44.41 13.22
CA ALA A 11 1.88 -43.05 13.72
C ALA A 11 3.11 -42.37 13.10
N VAL A 12 2.89 -41.46 12.16
CA VAL A 12 3.91 -40.49 11.74
C VAL A 12 4.11 -39.47 12.87
N GLY A 13 5.19 -39.66 13.62
CA GLY A 13 5.73 -38.66 14.53
C GLY A 13 6.05 -37.40 13.73
N ARG A 14 5.26 -36.34 13.93
CA ARG A 14 5.60 -35.00 13.44
C ARG A 14 6.66 -34.43 14.37
N HIS A 15 7.92 -34.66 14.02
CA HIS A 15 9.05 -33.92 14.54
C HIS A 15 8.89 -32.47 14.07
N CYS A 16 8.61 -31.54 15.00
CA CYS A 16 8.68 -30.12 14.74
C CYS A 16 10.16 -29.71 14.70
N PRO A 17 10.70 -29.20 13.58
CA PRO A 17 11.98 -28.53 13.63
C PRO A 17 11.79 -27.20 14.36
N SER A 18 12.45 -27.08 15.51
CA SER A 18 12.70 -25.83 16.23
C SER A 18 13.53 -24.91 15.35
N GLY A 19 12.86 -24.21 14.44
CA GLY A 19 13.43 -23.12 13.66
C GLY A 19 13.51 -21.89 14.55
N SER A 20 14.68 -21.69 15.14
CA SER A 20 15.11 -20.50 15.86
C SER A 20 14.84 -19.25 15.03
N GLY A 21 13.68 -18.63 15.23
CA GLY A 21 13.38 -17.31 14.73
C GLY A 21 14.24 -16.31 15.48
N ALA A 22 15.40 -15.98 14.93
CA ALA A 22 16.15 -14.79 15.30
C ALA A 22 15.22 -13.59 15.09
N MET A 23 14.56 -13.16 16.16
CA MET A 23 13.83 -11.90 16.20
C MET A 23 14.88 -10.80 16.04
N ALA A 24 15.02 -10.30 14.82
CA ALA A 24 15.76 -9.09 14.54
C ALA A 24 15.26 -8.01 15.52
N ALA A 25 16.16 -7.53 16.38
CA ALA A 25 15.88 -6.41 17.26
C ALA A 25 15.39 -5.23 16.40
N PRO A 26 14.31 -4.53 16.80
CA PRO A 26 13.82 -3.40 16.02
C PRO A 26 14.93 -2.35 15.97
N ALA A 27 15.37 -2.01 14.76
CA ALA A 27 16.43 -1.03 14.54
C ALA A 27 15.94 0.35 14.98
N VAL A 28 16.22 0.69 16.23
CA VAL A 28 15.98 2.01 16.82
C VAL A 28 16.89 3.01 16.09
N GLY A 29 16.31 4.04 15.47
CA GLY A 29 17.06 5.00 14.63
C GLY A 29 16.88 4.81 13.12
N ALA A 30 16.00 3.90 12.67
CA ALA A 30 15.69 3.75 11.25
C ALA A 30 14.90 4.95 10.70
N ALA A 31 15.23 5.36 9.46
CA ALA A 31 14.49 6.38 8.73
C ALA A 31 13.01 6.00 8.59
N ALA A 32 12.12 6.93 8.96
CA ALA A 32 10.68 6.72 8.95
C ALA A 32 10.14 6.82 7.53
N GLN A 33 9.52 5.74 7.04
CA GLN A 33 8.85 5.75 5.74
C GLN A 33 7.36 6.08 5.91
N PHE A 34 6.83 6.93 5.04
CA PHE A 34 5.43 7.35 5.10
C PHE A 34 4.67 6.97 3.84
N MET A 35 3.37 6.79 4.01
CA MET A 35 2.40 6.65 2.93
C MET A 35 1.10 7.36 3.30
N PHE A 36 0.21 7.55 2.33
CA PHE A 36 -1.14 8.07 2.59
C PHE A 36 -2.19 6.95 2.55
N SER A 37 -3.23 7.07 3.36
CA SER A 37 -4.40 6.22 3.30
C SER A 37 -5.27 6.58 2.09
N LYS A 38 -6.25 5.72 1.76
CA LYS A 38 -7.25 6.02 0.73
C LYS A 38 -8.03 7.32 1.01
N HIS A 39 -8.13 7.70 2.28
CA HIS A 39 -8.82 8.91 2.75
C HIS A 39 -7.84 10.08 3.00
N GLY A 40 -6.58 9.96 2.60
CA GLY A 40 -5.58 11.02 2.74
C GLY A 40 -4.92 11.13 4.12
N ALA A 41 -5.23 10.24 5.06
CA ALA A 41 -4.55 10.22 6.36
C ALA A 41 -3.10 9.73 6.22
N ARG A 42 -2.14 10.40 6.88
CA ARG A 42 -0.73 9.99 6.89
C ARG A 42 -0.56 8.71 7.71
N LEU A 43 0.14 7.73 7.15
CA LEU A 43 0.45 6.44 7.75
C LEU A 43 1.96 6.24 7.81
N LEU A 44 2.43 5.69 8.92
CA LEU A 44 3.82 5.27 9.11
C LEU A 44 3.97 3.81 8.67
N LEU A 45 5.06 3.54 7.95
CA LEU A 45 5.49 2.22 7.54
C LEU A 45 6.77 1.85 8.29
N HIS A 46 6.70 0.74 9.01
CA HIS A 46 7.85 0.20 9.73
C HIS A 46 7.72 -1.33 9.74
N GLU A 47 8.80 -2.04 9.39
CA GLU A 47 8.87 -3.51 9.41
C GLU A 47 7.71 -4.24 8.70
N SER A 48 7.25 -3.71 7.56
CA SER A 48 6.10 -4.25 6.81
C SER A 48 4.74 -4.17 7.53
N TYR A 49 4.64 -3.31 8.54
CA TYR A 49 3.41 -2.97 9.24
C TYR A 49 2.97 -1.53 8.98
N LYS A 50 1.66 -1.30 9.10
CA LYS A 50 1.02 0.01 8.92
C LYS A 50 0.58 0.56 10.26
N PHE A 51 0.94 1.81 10.51
CA PHE A 51 0.55 2.53 11.71
C PHE A 51 -0.16 3.84 11.34
N SER A 52 -1.24 4.13 12.06
CA SER A 52 -1.96 5.40 11.98
C SER A 52 -1.59 6.24 13.19
N SER A 53 -1.33 7.52 12.98
CA SER A 53 -1.23 8.46 14.08
C SER A 53 -2.61 8.67 14.68
N TYR A 54 -2.70 8.75 16.00
CA TYR A 54 -3.91 9.12 16.73
C TYR A 54 -3.77 10.46 17.47
N VAL A 55 -2.57 11.05 17.47
CA VAL A 55 -2.28 12.37 18.04
C VAL A 55 -1.45 13.19 17.07
N THR A 56 -1.97 14.34 16.66
CA THR A 56 -1.31 15.25 15.72
C THR A 56 -0.34 16.23 16.39
N ARG A 57 -0.50 16.50 17.68
CA ARG A 57 0.34 17.42 18.46
C ARG A 57 0.98 16.65 19.63
N ALA A 58 2.21 16.20 19.43
CA ALA A 58 2.99 15.63 20.51
C ALA A 58 4.32 16.39 20.62
N VAL A 59 4.66 16.80 21.84
CA VAL A 59 5.79 17.71 22.11
C VAL A 59 7.13 17.00 22.01
N LYS A 60 7.19 15.72 22.41
CA LYS A 60 8.44 14.92 22.40
C LYS A 60 8.48 13.87 21.29
N GLU A 61 7.44 13.05 21.18
CA GLU A 61 7.40 11.94 20.21
C GLU A 61 6.00 11.82 19.64
N ARG A 62 5.87 11.63 18.34
CA ARG A 62 4.56 11.39 17.72
C ARG A 62 4.18 9.93 17.87
N PRO A 63 3.06 9.59 18.53
CA PRO A 63 2.66 8.21 18.73
C PRO A 63 1.83 7.71 17.55
N TRP A 64 2.09 6.47 17.16
CA TRP A 64 1.43 5.75 16.09
C TRP A 64 0.91 4.41 16.61
N ARG A 65 -0.29 4.02 16.18
CA ARG A 65 -0.93 2.75 16.53
C ARG A 65 -1.09 1.90 15.29
N CYS A 66 -0.91 0.60 15.40
CA CYS A 66 -1.17 -0.31 14.29
C CYS A 66 -2.61 -0.15 13.77
N THR A 67 -2.79 -0.19 12.44
CA THR A 67 -4.11 0.00 11.81
C THR A 67 -5.03 -1.23 11.95
N LYS A 68 -4.49 -2.41 12.29
CA LYS A 68 -5.30 -3.63 12.45
C LYS A 68 -6.10 -3.61 13.75
N LYS A 69 -7.39 -3.91 13.66
CA LYS A 69 -8.27 -4.04 14.83
C LYS A 69 -7.77 -5.14 15.76
N GLY A 70 -7.72 -4.85 17.05
CA GLY A 70 -7.22 -5.78 18.08
C GLY A 70 -5.68 -5.82 18.22
N CYS A 71 -4.93 -5.08 17.40
CA CYS A 71 -3.48 -4.99 17.56
C CYS A 71 -3.10 -3.90 18.56
N VAL A 72 -2.22 -4.24 19.50
CA VAL A 72 -1.71 -3.34 20.56
C VAL A 72 -0.34 -2.74 20.24
N ALA A 73 0.29 -3.15 19.14
CA ALA A 73 1.56 -2.59 18.68
C ALA A 73 1.48 -1.08 18.42
N LYS A 74 2.51 -0.37 18.88
CA LYS A 74 2.70 1.07 18.80
C LYS A 74 4.10 1.38 18.30
N ALA A 75 4.22 2.50 17.60
CA ALA A 75 5.50 3.04 17.16
C ALA A 75 5.54 4.53 17.51
N TYR A 76 6.73 5.06 17.73
CA TYR A 76 6.94 6.45 18.11
C TYR A 76 8.00 7.02 17.19
N THR A 77 7.69 8.16 16.57
CA THR A 77 8.64 8.89 15.72
C THR A 77 9.12 10.16 16.42
N SER A 78 10.23 10.69 15.96
CA SER A 78 10.73 12.02 16.35
C SER A 78 9.65 13.10 16.14
N PRO A 79 9.75 14.26 16.79
CA PRO A 79 8.74 15.32 16.66
C PRO A 79 8.69 15.87 15.22
N GLU A 80 9.85 15.90 14.55
CA GLU A 80 10.02 16.20 13.12
C GLU A 80 9.40 15.11 12.24
N GLY A 81 9.47 13.86 12.71
CA GLY A 81 8.84 12.71 12.07
C GLY A 81 9.77 11.96 11.13
N ASP A 82 11.06 12.25 11.11
CA ASP A 82 11.99 11.65 10.13
C ASP A 82 12.54 10.29 10.57
N VAL A 83 12.48 9.97 11.87
CA VAL A 83 13.10 8.77 12.44
C VAL A 83 12.14 8.06 13.38
N VAL A 84 12.15 6.71 13.34
CA VAL A 84 11.46 5.87 14.33
C VAL A 84 12.35 5.75 15.56
N VAL A 85 11.87 6.33 16.67
CA VAL A 85 12.61 6.44 17.94
C VAL A 85 12.40 5.21 18.79
N ARG A 86 11.22 4.59 18.77
CA ARG A 86 10.95 3.35 19.48
C ARG A 86 9.71 2.64 18.97
N THR A 87 9.67 1.33 19.18
CA THR A 87 8.49 0.48 18.97
C THR A 87 8.11 -0.18 20.29
N ALA A 88 6.81 -0.41 20.49
CA ALA A 88 6.30 -1.02 21.71
C ALA A 88 5.13 -1.96 21.40
N GLY A 89 5.12 -3.12 22.05
CA GLY A 89 4.09 -4.14 21.89
C GLY A 89 4.33 -5.06 20.69
N SER A 90 3.76 -6.26 20.76
CA SER A 90 3.88 -7.28 19.72
C SER A 90 2.70 -7.23 18.74
N HIS A 91 2.96 -7.60 17.49
CA HIS A 91 1.94 -7.76 16.46
C HIS A 91 1.26 -9.12 16.59
N ASN A 92 -0.06 -9.12 16.75
CA ASN A 92 -0.86 -10.34 16.73
C ASN A 92 -1.41 -10.68 15.32
N HIS A 93 -0.71 -10.25 14.28
CA HIS A 93 -1.16 -10.49 12.90
C HIS A 93 0.01 -10.52 11.93
N ALA A 94 -0.21 -11.18 10.80
CA ALA A 94 0.78 -11.24 9.73
C ALA A 94 1.06 -9.83 9.12
N PRO A 95 2.27 -9.63 8.56
CA PRO A 95 2.63 -8.43 7.82
C PRO A 95 1.69 -8.13 6.65
N SER A 96 1.70 -6.87 6.20
CA SER A 96 0.88 -6.46 5.06
C SER A 96 1.50 -6.92 3.74
N LYS A 97 0.81 -7.79 3.00
CA LYS A 97 1.32 -8.42 1.78
C LYS A 97 1.52 -7.47 0.58
N ASN A 98 0.72 -6.41 0.47
CA ASN A 98 0.67 -5.56 -0.73
C ASN A 98 1.30 -4.16 -0.54
N LEU A 99 2.24 -4.01 0.39
CA LEU A 99 2.77 -2.70 0.74
C LEU A 99 3.53 -2.02 -0.40
N GLY A 100 4.35 -2.76 -1.14
CA GLY A 100 5.07 -2.25 -2.29
C GLY A 100 4.17 -1.55 -3.31
N ARG A 101 3.12 -2.27 -3.73
CA ARG A 101 2.09 -1.74 -4.62
C ARG A 101 1.37 -0.52 -4.06
N GLU A 102 1.01 -0.54 -2.78
CA GLU A 102 0.33 0.59 -2.13
C GLU A 102 1.24 1.83 -2.06
N ARG A 103 2.53 1.65 -1.78
CA ARG A 103 3.54 2.72 -1.75
C ARG A 103 3.71 3.34 -3.12
N LEU A 104 3.90 2.52 -4.16
CA LEU A 104 4.08 3.01 -5.52
C LEU A 104 2.86 3.78 -6.03
N ASN A 105 1.65 3.29 -5.74
CA ASN A 105 0.42 3.99 -6.10
C ASN A 105 0.30 5.34 -5.36
N ASN A 106 0.66 5.39 -4.08
CA ASN A 106 0.67 6.64 -3.32
C ASN A 106 1.73 7.63 -3.81
N ALA A 107 2.97 7.17 -4.00
CA ALA A 107 4.06 8.00 -4.51
C ALA A 107 3.69 8.62 -5.85
N MET A 108 3.14 7.81 -6.76
CA MET A 108 2.66 8.29 -8.05
C MET A 108 1.49 9.28 -7.91
N ARG A 109 0.52 9.03 -7.02
CA ARG A 109 -0.59 9.97 -6.80
C ARG A 109 -0.08 11.31 -6.27
N SER A 110 0.81 11.28 -5.28
CA SER A 110 1.44 12.47 -4.73
C SER A 110 2.23 13.21 -5.82
N TYR A 111 3.04 12.50 -6.61
CA TYR A 111 3.78 13.10 -7.72
C TYR A 111 2.85 13.70 -8.77
N ALA A 112 1.84 12.97 -9.24
CA ALA A 112 0.88 13.46 -10.23
C ALA A 112 0.08 14.67 -9.74
N LEU A 113 -0.06 14.84 -8.41
CA LEU A 113 -0.64 16.02 -7.77
C LEU A 113 0.39 17.16 -7.61
N THR A 114 1.66 16.89 -7.42
CA THR A 114 2.64 17.98 -7.22
C THR A 114 3.25 18.45 -8.55
N SER A 115 3.43 17.56 -9.52
CA SER A 115 4.07 17.85 -10.80
C SER A 115 3.21 18.80 -11.65
N SER A 116 3.72 19.98 -11.94
CA SER A 116 3.17 20.92 -12.93
C SER A 116 3.47 20.48 -14.38
N VAL A 117 4.47 19.61 -14.56
CA VAL A 117 4.90 19.11 -15.86
C VAL A 117 3.97 18.02 -16.37
N ILE A 118 3.49 18.17 -17.61
CA ILE A 118 2.68 17.16 -18.30
C ILE A 118 3.60 16.05 -18.82
N THR A 119 4.08 15.18 -17.93
CA THR A 119 4.90 14.02 -18.28
C THR A 119 4.07 12.81 -18.73
N THR A 120 4.63 11.88 -19.51
CA THR A 120 3.89 10.66 -19.84
C THR A 120 3.74 9.76 -18.61
N PRO A 121 2.64 9.01 -18.47
CA PRO A 121 2.46 8.05 -17.38
C PRO A 121 3.62 7.06 -17.21
N SER A 122 4.28 6.69 -18.31
CA SER A 122 5.40 5.74 -18.30
C SER A 122 6.65 6.33 -17.67
N ASP A 123 6.94 7.62 -17.91
CA ASP A 123 8.12 8.29 -17.35
C ASP A 123 7.96 8.49 -15.85
N ILE A 124 6.74 8.82 -15.40
CA ILE A 124 6.41 8.89 -13.97
C ILE A 124 6.65 7.55 -13.28
N ILE A 125 6.26 6.43 -13.91
CA ILE A 125 6.49 5.09 -13.33
C ILE A 125 7.98 4.84 -13.18
N LYS A 126 8.78 5.12 -14.22
CA LYS A 126 10.23 4.91 -14.20
C LYS A 126 10.90 5.74 -13.11
N GLU A 127 10.56 7.02 -13.01
CA GLU A 127 11.10 7.94 -12.01
C GLU A 127 10.74 7.51 -10.58
N MET A 128 9.47 7.13 -10.34
CA MET A 128 9.00 6.68 -9.03
C MET A 128 9.63 5.36 -8.59
N VAL A 129 9.87 4.44 -9.54
CA VAL A 129 10.51 3.15 -9.26
C VAL A 129 11.97 3.36 -8.89
N ALA A 130 12.68 4.26 -9.60
CA ALA A 130 14.06 4.62 -9.30
C ALA A 130 14.20 5.28 -7.93
N THR A 131 13.34 6.26 -7.62
CA THR A 131 13.39 6.99 -6.34
C THR A 131 13.01 6.15 -5.11
N ASN A 132 12.11 5.18 -5.25
CA ASN A 132 11.67 4.35 -4.12
C ASN A 132 12.44 3.03 -3.99
N ASN A 133 13.45 2.77 -4.85
CA ASN A 133 14.19 1.49 -4.91
C ASN A 133 13.27 0.26 -5.05
N LEU A 134 12.17 0.38 -5.80
CA LEU A 134 11.14 -0.67 -5.94
C LEU A 134 11.32 -1.51 -7.22
N GLY A 135 12.54 -1.58 -7.75
CA GLY A 135 12.82 -2.23 -9.04
C GLY A 135 12.40 -3.70 -9.09
N ASP A 136 12.66 -4.44 -8.01
CA ASP A 136 12.30 -5.87 -7.92
C ASP A 136 10.81 -6.09 -7.67
N GLU A 137 10.17 -5.17 -6.94
CA GLU A 137 8.71 -5.21 -6.75
C GLU A 137 7.97 -4.87 -8.04
N LEU A 138 8.47 -3.98 -8.89
CA LEU A 138 7.88 -3.66 -10.20
C LEU A 138 7.84 -4.89 -11.12
N LYS A 139 8.90 -5.73 -11.11
CA LYS A 139 8.93 -6.99 -11.88
C LYS A 139 7.88 -7.98 -11.35
N ALA A 140 7.60 -7.95 -10.06
CA ALA A 140 6.54 -8.74 -9.43
C ALA A 140 5.12 -8.16 -9.63
N MET A 141 5.00 -6.90 -10.08
CA MET A 141 3.70 -6.29 -10.36
C MET A 141 3.08 -6.85 -11.64
N SER A 142 1.79 -7.19 -11.57
CA SER A 142 1.09 -7.72 -12.73
C SER A 142 0.91 -6.65 -13.82
N LYS A 143 0.80 -7.08 -15.09
CA LYS A 143 0.46 -6.19 -16.22
C LYS A 143 -0.83 -5.40 -15.97
N GLN A 144 -1.79 -5.99 -15.24
CA GLN A 144 -3.04 -5.34 -14.86
C GLN A 144 -2.82 -4.18 -13.88
N ASP A 145 -1.87 -4.32 -12.96
CA ASP A 145 -1.56 -3.27 -12.00
C ASP A 145 -0.93 -2.05 -12.67
N ILE A 146 -0.04 -2.28 -13.63
CA ILE A 146 0.56 -1.22 -14.45
C ILE A 146 -0.53 -0.47 -15.22
N LYS A 147 -1.55 -1.18 -15.75
CA LYS A 147 -2.70 -0.54 -16.41
C LYS A 147 -3.49 0.34 -15.44
N LEU A 148 -3.87 -0.18 -14.28
CA LEU A 148 -4.62 0.58 -13.26
C LEU A 148 -3.88 1.84 -12.78
N ILE A 149 -2.55 1.74 -12.70
CA ILE A 149 -1.65 2.85 -12.38
C ILE A 149 -1.73 3.92 -13.47
N ARG A 150 -1.60 3.56 -14.75
CA ARG A 150 -1.76 4.50 -15.87
C ARG A 150 -3.14 5.15 -15.88
N ASP A 151 -4.21 4.38 -15.70
CA ASP A 151 -5.58 4.89 -15.66
C ASP A 151 -5.80 5.89 -14.53
N THR A 152 -5.17 5.64 -13.37
CA THR A 152 -5.21 6.54 -12.21
C THR A 152 -4.54 7.88 -12.53
N ILE A 153 -3.36 7.88 -13.16
CA ILE A 153 -2.69 9.12 -13.57
C ILE A 153 -3.54 9.88 -14.57
N CYS A 154 -4.01 9.19 -15.62
CA CYS A 154 -4.82 9.81 -16.67
C CYS A 154 -6.07 10.47 -16.08
N ARG A 155 -6.72 9.83 -15.11
CA ARG A 155 -7.88 10.38 -14.39
C ARG A 155 -7.53 11.60 -13.52
N ILE A 156 -6.37 11.59 -12.86
CA ILE A 156 -5.93 12.74 -12.04
C ILE A 156 -5.59 13.92 -12.96
N LYS A 157 -4.86 13.68 -14.05
CA LYS A 157 -4.53 14.69 -15.05
C LYS A 157 -5.77 15.25 -15.73
N SER A 158 -6.70 14.39 -16.14
CA SER A 158 -7.95 14.84 -16.78
C SER A 158 -8.79 15.73 -15.87
N LYS A 159 -8.76 15.53 -14.55
CA LYS A 159 -9.44 16.41 -13.58
C LYS A 159 -8.77 17.79 -13.44
N ARG A 160 -7.47 17.88 -13.73
CA ARG A 160 -6.71 19.14 -13.72
C ARG A 160 -6.86 19.94 -15.01
N THR A 161 -6.95 19.25 -16.14
CA THR A 161 -6.90 19.85 -17.49
C THR A 161 -8.26 20.15 -18.12
N LEU A 162 -9.35 20.27 -17.36
CA LEU A 162 -10.65 20.61 -17.97
C LEU A 162 -10.72 22.12 -18.28
N PRO A 163 -11.08 22.46 -19.54
CA PRO A 163 -12.32 23.15 -19.82
C PRO A 163 -13.38 22.11 -20.23
N LEU A 164 -14.63 22.37 -19.86
CA LEU A 164 -15.80 21.53 -20.05
C LEU A 164 -16.11 21.22 -21.52
N PHE A 165 -15.41 20.30 -22.18
CA PHE A 165 -15.90 19.72 -23.45
C PHE A 165 -16.67 18.43 -23.18
N ARG A 166 -17.84 18.60 -22.54
CA ARG A 166 -18.91 17.60 -22.64
C ARG A 166 -19.20 17.42 -24.12
N ARG A 167 -18.90 16.25 -24.69
CA ARG A 167 -19.44 15.85 -25.99
C ARG A 167 -20.96 15.89 -25.88
N ARG A 168 -21.60 16.99 -26.31
CA ARG A 168 -23.05 17.01 -26.55
C ARG A 168 -23.30 15.91 -27.59
N ARG A 169 -24.04 14.87 -27.20
CA ARG A 169 -24.63 13.96 -28.19
C ARG A 169 -25.43 14.84 -29.15
N ARG A 170 -25.15 14.78 -30.46
CA ARG A 170 -25.99 15.44 -31.45
C ARG A 170 -27.41 14.90 -31.25
N PRO A 171 -28.43 15.74 -31.02
CA PRO A 171 -29.80 15.27 -31.02
C PRO A 171 -30.09 14.69 -32.41
N HIS A 172 -30.57 13.45 -32.45
CA HIS A 172 -31.10 12.84 -33.65
C HIS A 172 -32.34 13.66 -34.05
N GLN A 173 -32.27 14.44 -35.13
CA GLN A 173 -33.48 15.04 -35.69
C GLN A 173 -34.37 13.89 -36.17
N VAL A 174 -35.55 13.77 -35.59
CA VAL A 174 -36.63 12.95 -36.14
C VAL A 174 -37.41 13.90 -37.03
N GLU A 175 -37.29 13.77 -38.34
CA GLU A 175 -38.16 14.47 -39.28
C GLU A 175 -39.60 13.96 -39.07
N SER A 176 -40.44 14.81 -38.48
CA SER A 176 -41.87 14.62 -38.46
C SER A 176 -42.41 14.80 -39.88
N ARG A 177 -42.74 13.69 -40.55
CA ARG A 177 -43.57 13.70 -41.75
C ARG A 177 -44.93 14.30 -41.38
N GLN A 178 -45.26 15.44 -41.97
CA GLN A 178 -46.61 15.97 -41.98
C GLN A 178 -47.45 15.12 -42.93
N TYR A 179 -48.63 14.71 -42.48
CA TYR A 179 -49.74 14.20 -43.28
C TYR A 179 -50.99 14.96 -42.87
#